data_AF-A0A1G6YJR0-F1
#
_entry.id   AF-A0A1G6YJR0-F1
#
_cell.length_a   1.000
_cell.length_b   1.000
_cell.length_c   1.000
_cell.angle_alpha   90.00
_cell.angle_beta   90.00
_cell.angle_gamma   90.00
#
_symmetry.space_group_name_H-M   'P 1'
#
loop_
_entity.id
_entity.type
_entity.pdbx_description
1 polymer ?
#
loop_
_entity_poly.entity_id
_entity_poly.type
_entity_poly.pdbx_seq_one_letter_code
_entity_poly.pdbx_strand_id
1 'polypeptide(L)'
;MARRPEVFVRSLSMEEGRKLQRVTRTSKDPIRLRRAIVVMMSGQGRAVRDITSLLQVSAEYVRDVIHAFNERGFDALDPKWSGGRPKAIGEQVRERICLIA
;
A
#
# COMPACT_ATOMS: atom_id res chain seq x y z
N MET A 1 3.62 2.50 -30.50
CA MET A 1 4.17 2.50 -29.13
C MET A 1 4.24 1.06 -28.65
N ALA A 2 5.44 0.55 -28.36
CA ALA A 2 5.63 -0.82 -27.87
C ALA A 2 4.96 -0.96 -26.49
N ARG A 3 4.04 -1.92 -26.34
CA ARG A 3 3.37 -2.24 -25.07
C ARG A 3 4.45 -2.64 -24.07
N ARG A 4 4.64 -1.87 -22.99
CA ARG A 4 5.45 -2.34 -21.86
C ARG A 4 4.84 -3.65 -21.34
N PRO A 5 5.66 -4.66 -20.98
CA PRO A 5 5.13 -5.89 -20.41
C PRO A 5 4.25 -5.54 -19.21
N GLU A 6 3.02 -6.06 -19.20
CA GLU A 6 2.08 -5.84 -18.11
C GLU A 6 2.48 -6.71 -16.94
N VAL A 7 2.72 -6.06 -15.79
CA VAL A 7 3.07 -6.73 -14.55
C VAL A 7 1.79 -7.15 -13.85
N PHE A 8 1.71 -8.42 -13.46
CA PHE A 8 0.58 -8.98 -12.72
C PHE A 8 1.05 -9.58 -11.39
N VAL A 9 0.11 -9.72 -10.46
CA VAL A 9 0.36 -10.50 -9.25
C VAL A 9 0.59 -11.97 -9.61
N ARG A 10 1.45 -12.65 -8.85
CA ARG A 10 1.59 -14.10 -8.90
C ARG A 10 0.24 -14.78 -8.64
N SER A 11 0.10 -16.03 -9.07
CA SER A 11 -1.08 -16.84 -8.78
C SER A 11 -1.40 -16.80 -7.28
N LEU A 12 -2.65 -16.41 -6.98
CA LEU A 12 -3.18 -16.35 -5.62
C LEU A 12 -3.89 -17.67 -5.31
N SER A 13 -3.61 -18.26 -4.15
CA SER A 13 -4.41 -19.39 -3.68
C SER A 13 -5.82 -18.94 -3.31
N MET A 14 -6.76 -19.90 -3.22
CA MET A 14 -8.12 -19.60 -2.75
C MET A 14 -8.14 -19.01 -1.33
N GLU A 15 -7.22 -19.43 -0.46
CA GLU A 15 -7.07 -18.89 0.88
C GLU A 15 -6.56 -17.45 0.88
N GLU A 16 -5.57 -17.17 0.03
CA GLU A 16 -5.06 -15.82 -0.17
C GLU A 16 -6.14 -14.90 -0.72
N GLY A 17 -6.92 -15.37 -1.70
CA GLY A 17 -8.08 -14.64 -2.24
C GLY A 17 -9.11 -14.30 -1.16
N ARG A 18 -9.47 -15.27 -0.32
CA ARG A 18 -10.40 -15.04 0.82
C ARG A 18 -9.82 -14.04 1.83
N LYS A 19 -8.52 -14.13 2.12
CA LYS A 19 -7.83 -13.19 3.03
C LYS A 19 -7.82 -11.77 2.46
N LEU A 20 -7.55 -11.61 1.16
CA LEU A 20 -7.62 -10.33 0.44
C LEU A 20 -9.02 -9.72 0.46
N GLN A 21 -10.05 -10.53 0.22
CA GLN A 21 -11.44 -10.08 0.35
C GLN A 21 -11.77 -9.62 1.77
N ARG A 22 -11.31 -10.35 2.79
CA ARG A 22 -11.50 -9.95 4.19
C ARG A 22 -10.84 -8.60 4.46
N VAL A 23 -9.57 -8.42 4.09
CA VAL A 23 -8.84 -7.14 4.27
C VAL A 23 -9.58 -5.98 3.60
N THR A 24 -10.08 -6.19 2.38
CA THR A 24 -10.81 -5.15 1.64
C THR A 24 -12.11 -4.73 2.33
N ARG A 25 -12.72 -5.61 3.14
CA ARG A 25 -13.97 -5.34 3.85
C ARG A 25 -13.77 -4.82 5.28
N THR A 26 -12.64 -5.14 5.93
CA THR A 26 -12.46 -4.89 7.37
C THR A 26 -11.33 -3.93 7.70
N SER A 27 -10.41 -3.64 6.77
CA SER A 27 -9.26 -2.79 7.06
C SER A 27 -9.68 -1.33 7.29
N LYS A 28 -9.26 -0.77 8.42
CA LYS A 28 -9.42 0.66 8.76
C LYS A 28 -8.27 1.52 8.23
N ASP A 29 -7.16 0.89 7.85
CA ASP A 29 -5.99 1.61 7.33
C ASP A 29 -6.16 1.87 5.83
N PRO A 30 -6.19 3.14 5.39
CA PRO A 30 -6.47 3.48 4.00
C PRO A 30 -5.37 3.00 3.03
N ILE A 31 -4.12 2.92 3.49
CA ILE A 31 -2.98 2.44 2.68
C ILE A 31 -3.11 0.94 2.48
N ARG A 32 -3.36 0.20 3.56
CA ARG A 32 -3.55 -1.26 3.51
C ARG A 32 -4.75 -1.64 2.65
N LEU A 33 -5.87 -0.93 2.80
CA LEU A 33 -7.06 -1.12 1.99
C LEU A 33 -6.76 -0.88 0.50
N ARG A 34 -6.16 0.27 0.15
CA ARG A 34 -5.86 0.62 -1.24
C ARG A 34 -4.92 -0.40 -1.89
N ARG A 35 -3.86 -0.83 -1.20
CA ARG A 35 -2.94 -1.86 -1.68
C ARG A 35 -3.64 -3.20 -1.89
N ALA A 36 -4.54 -3.59 -0.97
CA ALA A 36 -5.32 -4.82 -1.10
C ALA A 36 -6.22 -4.81 -2.34
N ILE A 37 -6.88 -3.67 -2.63
CA ILE A 37 -7.72 -3.52 -3.83
C ILE A 37 -6.89 -3.64 -5.10
N VAL A 38 -5.70 -3.03 -5.16
CA VAL A 38 -4.77 -3.17 -6.31
C VAL A 38 -4.44 -4.64 -6.56
N VAL A 39 -4.04 -5.36 -5.52
CA VAL A 39 -3.66 -6.79 -5.62
C VAL A 39 -4.85 -7.64 -6.05
N MET A 40 -6.04 -7.40 -5.48
CA MET A 40 -7.26 -8.12 -5.84
C MET A 40 -7.61 -7.92 -7.32
N MET A 41 -7.58 -6.68 -7.80
CA MET A 41 -7.91 -6.35 -9.19
C MET A 41 -6.89 -6.93 -10.17
N SER A 42 -5.60 -6.88 -9.82
CA SER A 42 -4.54 -7.52 -10.62
C SER A 42 -4.71 -9.03 -10.67
N GLY A 43 -5.04 -9.67 -9.54
CA GLY A 43 -5.31 -11.11 -9.47
C GLY A 43 -6.56 -11.56 -10.24
N GLN A 44 -7.48 -10.64 -10.50
CA GLN A 44 -8.63 -10.85 -11.39
C GLN A 44 -8.28 -10.61 -12.88
N GLY A 45 -7.02 -10.33 -13.20
CA GLY A 45 -6.56 -10.11 -14.57
C GLY A 45 -6.82 -8.71 -15.12
N ARG A 46 -7.19 -7.73 -14.29
CA ARG A 46 -7.34 -6.35 -14.76
C ARG A 46 -6.00 -5.70 -15.05
N ALA A 47 -5.92 -4.99 -16.17
CA ALA A 47 -4.70 -4.31 -16.58
C ALA A 47 -4.39 -3.14 -15.65
N VAL A 48 -3.10 -2.80 -15.52
CA VAL A 48 -2.64 -1.66 -14.71
C VAL A 48 -3.38 -0.36 -15.08
N ARG A 49 -3.69 -0.14 -16.37
CA ARG A 49 -4.41 1.05 -16.85
C ARG A 49 -5.84 1.16 -16.31
N ASP A 50 -6.52 0.03 -16.17
CA ASP A 50 -7.88 -0.01 -15.64
C ASP A 50 -7.85 0.29 -14.14
N ILE A 51 -6.87 -0.28 -13.43
CA ILE A 51 -6.67 -0.06 -12.00
C ILE A 51 -6.33 1.41 -11.73
N THR A 52 -5.46 2.03 -12.53
CA THR A 52 -5.12 3.45 -12.38
C THR A 52 -6.32 4.35 -12.63
N SER A 53 -7.16 4.02 -13.61
CA SER A 53 -8.36 4.79 -13.92
C SER A 53 -9.40 4.68 -12.82
N LEU A 54 -9.57 3.50 -12.22
CA LEU A 54 -10.54 3.29 -11.15
C LEU A 54 -10.09 3.91 -9.83
N LEU A 55 -8.82 3.73 -9.44
CA LEU A 55 -8.31 4.15 -8.14
C LEU A 55 -7.71 5.56 -8.14
N GLN A 56 -7.60 6.20 -9.30
CA GLN A 56 -6.99 7.53 -9.47
C GLN A 56 -5.59 7.60 -8.85
N VAL A 57 -4.76 6.61 -9.17
CA VAL A 57 -3.36 6.49 -8.73
C VAL A 57 -2.41 6.39 -9.92
N SER A 58 -1.12 6.62 -9.69
CA SER A 58 -0.11 6.48 -10.73
C SER A 58 0.10 5.00 -11.12
N ALA A 59 0.46 4.78 -12.39
CA ALA A 59 0.80 3.44 -12.87
C ALA A 59 2.05 2.87 -12.19
N GLU A 60 2.98 3.73 -11.77
CA GLU A 60 4.16 3.35 -10.99
C GLU A 60 3.76 2.77 -9.64
N TYR A 61 2.90 3.47 -8.89
CA TYR A 61 2.38 2.99 -7.61
C TYR A 61 1.73 1.60 -7.74
N VAL A 62 0.92 1.38 -8.78
CA VAL A 62 0.29 0.07 -9.00
C VAL A 62 1.34 -1.01 -9.25
N ARG A 63 2.34 -0.75 -10.09
CA ARG A 63 3.42 -1.71 -10.35
C ARG A 63 4.23 -2.00 -9.10
N ASP A 64 4.56 -0.98 -8.31
CA ASP A 64 5.31 -1.15 -7.06
C ASP A 64 4.57 -2.02 -6.06
N VAL A 65 3.25 -1.83 -5.94
CA VAL A 65 2.41 -2.67 -5.07
C VAL A 65 2.39 -4.12 -5.55
N ILE A 66 2.26 -4.34 -6.86
CA ILE A 66 2.28 -5.69 -7.45
C ILE A 66 3.64 -6.36 -7.22
N HIS A 67 4.74 -5.66 -7.50
CA HIS A 67 6.09 -6.17 -7.25
C HIS A 67 6.32 -6.48 -5.78
N ALA A 68 5.96 -5.55 -4.89
CA ALA A 68 6.09 -5.73 -3.45
C ALA A 68 5.28 -6.95 -2.95
N PHE A 69 4.06 -7.14 -3.44
CA PHE A 69 3.24 -8.29 -3.06
C PHE A 69 3.80 -9.60 -3.63
N ASN A 70 4.34 -9.60 -4.85
CA ASN A 70 4.97 -10.80 -5.42
C ASN A 70 6.21 -11.23 -4.62
N GLU A 71 6.97 -10.27 -4.10
CA GLU A 71 8.16 -10.52 -3.28
C GLU A 71 7.83 -10.92 -1.84
N ARG A 72 6.91 -10.19 -1.17
CA ARG A 72 6.68 -10.29 0.29
C ARG A 72 5.29 -10.78 0.69
N GLY A 73 4.39 -10.99 -0.26
CA GLY A 73 3.00 -11.37 0.02
C GLY A 73 2.25 -10.31 0.82
N PHE A 74 1.47 -10.75 1.81
CA PHE A 74 0.58 -9.88 2.60
C PHE A 74 1.31 -8.78 3.38
N ASP A 75 2.58 -8.98 3.75
CA ASP A 75 3.37 -7.99 4.47
C ASP A 75 3.62 -6.73 3.62
N ALA A 76 3.49 -6.82 2.29
CA ALA A 76 3.54 -5.68 1.39
C ALA A 76 2.33 -4.75 1.52
N LEU A 77 1.20 -5.24 2.04
CA LEU A 77 0.00 -4.43 2.20
C LEU A 77 0.14 -3.44 3.35
N ASP A 78 0.93 -3.77 4.36
CA ASP A 78 1.06 -2.95 5.55
C ASP A 78 1.93 -1.71 5.29
N PRO A 79 1.48 -0.51 5.71
CA PRO A 79 2.29 0.69 5.63
C PRO A 79 3.53 0.57 6.53
N LYS A 80 4.68 0.98 6.00
CA LYS A 80 5.90 1.14 6.80
C LYS A 80 5.88 2.53 7.42
N TRP A 81 5.26 2.65 8.59
CA TRP A 81 5.34 3.87 9.38
C TRP A 81 6.76 4.01 9.94
N SER A 82 7.52 4.99 9.46
CA SER A 82 8.74 5.42 10.14
C SER A 82 8.39 6.58 11.06
N GLY A 83 8.92 6.58 12.29
CA GLY A 83 8.67 7.62 13.31
C GLY A 83 9.22 9.02 12.98
N GLY A 84 9.56 9.27 11.71
CA GLY A 84 10.18 10.49 11.24
C GLY A 84 11.60 10.68 11.78
N ARG A 85 12.17 11.85 11.47
CA ARG A 85 13.41 12.31 12.11
C ARG A 85 13.15 12.52 13.61
N PRO A 86 14.06 12.10 14.50
CA PRO A 86 13.94 12.40 15.93
C PRO A 86 13.64 13.88 16.16
N LYS A 87 12.76 14.16 17.14
CA LYS A 87 12.38 15.53 17.48
C LYS A 87 13.64 16.32 17.88
N ALA A 88 13.85 17.49 17.28
CA ALA A 88 14.96 18.38 17.62
C ALA A 88 14.81 18.98 19.03
N ILE A 89 13.57 19.14 19.50
CA ILE A 89 13.24 19.67 20.81
C ILE A 89 12.80 18.50 21.69
N GLY A 90 13.59 18.21 22.72
CA GLY A 90 13.25 17.25 23.76
C GLY A 90 12.22 17.79 24.76
N GLU A 91 11.67 16.90 25.58
CA GLU A 91 10.65 17.22 26.59
C GLU A 91 11.05 18.40 27.49
N GLN A 92 12.30 18.41 27.97
CA GLN A 92 12.84 19.45 28.86
C GLN A 92 12.88 20.84 28.19
N VAL A 93 13.27 20.90 26.91
CA VAL A 93 13.30 22.16 26.16
C VAL A 93 11.86 22.63 25.90
N ARG A 94 10.93 21.71 25.65
CA ARG A 94 9.51 22.01 25.49
C ARG A 94 8.90 22.57 26.78
N GLU A 95 9.14 21.95 27.92
CA GLU A 95 8.68 22.44 29.23
C GLU A 95 9.20 23.85 29.51
N ARG A 96 10.48 24.08 29.25
CA ARG A 96 11.09 25.40 29.41
C ARG A 96 10.48 26.46 28.48
N ILE A 97 10.17 26.12 27.24
CA ILE A 97 9.47 27.05 26.31
C ILE A 97 8.07 27.38 26.83
N CYS A 98 7.30 26.37 27.29
CA CYS A 98 5.95 26.57 27.82
C CYS A 98 5.89 27.40 29.10
N LEU A 99 6.97 27.47 29.87
CA LEU A 99 7.04 28.29 31.10
C LEU A 99 7.31 29.78 30.84
N ILE A 100 7.74 30.15 29.63
CA ILE A 100 8.17 31.53 29.28
C ILE A 100 7.22 32.17 28.25
N ALA A 101 6.29 31.39 27.68
CA ALA A 101 5.23 31.86 26.78
C ALA A 101 3.94 32.14 27.56
#